data_AF-L2F6P8-F1
#
_entry.id   AF-L2F6P8-F1
#
_cell.length_a   1.000
_cell.length_b   1.000
_cell.length_c   1.000
_cell.angle_alpha   90.00
_cell.angle_beta   90.00
_cell.angle_gamma   90.00
#
_symmetry.space_group_name_H-M   'P 1'
#
loop_
_entity.id
_entity.type
_entity.pdbx_description
1 polymer ?
#
loop_
_entity_poly.entity_id
_entity_poly.type
_entity_poly.pdbx_seq_one_letter_code
_entity_poly.pdbx_strand_id
1 'polypeptide(L)'
;MDFLPLPPFGGFLLELTMPEKDPTTYTLLTYIWVGLLAMGGGLVAFIRRLNEQKQPEKLRVVFVKLIGELVISGFAGLITFYFCEFLEIEQLLTAVLVAVSGHAGGNAIDLVTRLIEKHINRKTGD
;
A
#
# COMPACT_ATOMS: atom_id res chain seq x y z
N MET A 1 -21.60 -3.19 58.54
CA MET A 1 -20.90 -2.53 57.44
C MET A 1 -19.99 -3.55 56.77
N ASP A 2 -19.71 -3.32 55.49
CA ASP A 2 -18.56 -3.82 54.70
C ASP A 2 -18.72 -5.06 53.79
N PHE A 3 -19.18 -4.74 52.57
CA PHE A 3 -18.63 -5.11 51.24
C PHE A 3 -18.48 -6.58 50.83
N LEU A 4 -19.47 -7.06 50.06
CA LEU A 4 -19.32 -8.11 49.04
C LEU A 4 -18.86 -7.48 47.71
N PRO A 5 -17.78 -7.96 47.05
CA PRO A 5 -17.45 -7.51 45.70
C PRO A 5 -18.34 -8.25 44.68
N LEU A 6 -19.18 -7.47 43.98
CA LEU A 6 -19.90 -7.94 42.80
C LEU A 6 -18.90 -8.19 41.66
N PRO A 7 -18.93 -9.34 40.97
CA PRO A 7 -18.23 -9.48 39.70
C PRO A 7 -18.91 -8.56 38.65
N PRO A 8 -18.15 -7.86 37.80
CA PRO A 8 -18.70 -7.02 36.75
C PRO A 8 -19.42 -7.89 35.70
N PHE A 9 -20.75 -7.84 35.68
CA PHE A 9 -21.63 -8.43 34.67
C PHE A 9 -21.48 -7.74 33.30
N GLY A 10 -20.30 -7.83 32.69
CA GLY A 10 -20.01 -7.21 31.38
C GLY A 10 -19.10 -8.01 30.45
N GLY A 11 -18.47 -9.09 30.91
CA GLY A 11 -17.45 -9.80 30.13
C GLY A 11 -17.91 -11.05 29.36
N PHE A 12 -19.13 -11.54 29.57
CA PHE A 12 -19.51 -12.89 29.12
C PHE A 12 -20.28 -12.94 27.77
N LEU A 13 -20.72 -11.81 27.22
CA LEU A 13 -21.51 -11.80 25.96
C LEU A 13 -20.74 -11.26 24.73
N LEU A 14 -19.46 -10.92 24.88
CA LEU A 14 -18.59 -10.48 23.78
C LEU A 14 -17.60 -11.58 23.33
N GLU A 15 -17.91 -12.84 23.64
CA GLU A 15 -17.09 -14.02 23.31
C GLU A 15 -17.77 -14.93 22.27
N LEU A 16 -18.67 -14.41 21.41
CA LEU A 16 -19.38 -15.21 20.40
C LEU A 16 -19.24 -14.73 18.95
N THR A 17 -18.27 -13.87 18.64
CA THR A 17 -17.80 -13.66 17.27
C THR A 17 -16.34 -13.18 17.26
N MET A 18 -15.41 -13.98 17.78
CA MET A 18 -14.02 -13.87 17.32
C MET A 18 -13.94 -14.77 16.08
N PRO A 19 -13.92 -14.23 14.85
CA PRO A 19 -13.53 -15.04 13.72
C PRO A 19 -12.11 -15.53 14.02
N GLU A 20 -11.96 -16.84 14.18
CA GLU A 20 -10.69 -17.52 14.41
C GLU A 20 -9.70 -17.00 13.37
N LYS A 21 -8.79 -16.13 13.80
CA LYS A 21 -7.79 -15.50 12.92
C LYS A 21 -6.62 -16.47 12.78
N ASP A 22 -6.90 -17.59 12.13
CA ASP A 22 -5.89 -18.60 11.82
C ASP A 22 -4.91 -18.04 10.78
N PRO A 23 -3.61 -17.86 11.10
CA PRO A 23 -2.61 -17.39 10.14
C PRO A 23 -2.40 -18.36 8.96
N THR A 24 -2.81 -19.62 9.13
CA THR A 24 -2.86 -20.66 8.08
C THR A 24 -4.13 -20.61 7.21
N THR A 25 -5.13 -19.81 7.58
CA THR A 25 -6.40 -19.58 6.84
C THR A 25 -6.36 -18.28 6.03
N TYR A 26 -5.24 -17.57 6.00
CA TYR A 26 -4.99 -16.65 4.89
C TYR A 26 -4.80 -17.48 3.62
N THR A 27 -5.88 -17.63 2.87
CA THR A 27 -5.85 -18.33 1.59
C THR A 27 -4.80 -17.63 0.73
N LEU A 28 -3.97 -18.36 -0.02
CA LEU A 28 -3.06 -17.81 -1.05
C LEU A 28 -3.71 -16.68 -1.88
N LEU A 29 -5.03 -16.80 -2.07
CA LEU A 29 -5.91 -15.81 -2.67
C LEU A 29 -5.88 -14.43 -2.00
N THR A 30 -5.78 -14.33 -0.67
CA THR A 30 -5.62 -13.05 0.05
C THR A 30 -4.31 -12.37 -0.31
N TYR A 31 -3.20 -13.09 -0.27
CA TYR A 31 -1.89 -12.53 -0.63
C TYR A 31 -1.85 -12.11 -2.11
N ILE A 32 -2.45 -12.92 -2.99
CA ILE A 32 -2.58 -12.61 -4.42
C ILE A 32 -3.47 -11.38 -4.62
N TRP A 33 -4.60 -11.27 -3.94
CA TRP A 33 -5.52 -10.15 -4.10
C TRP A 33 -4.96 -8.85 -3.50
N VAL A 34 -4.29 -8.91 -2.35
CA VAL A 34 -3.57 -7.76 -1.76
C VAL A 34 -2.43 -7.30 -2.68
N GLY A 35 -1.67 -8.25 -3.24
CA GLY A 35 -0.65 -7.95 -4.25
C GLY A 35 -1.25 -7.32 -5.52
N LEU A 36 -2.35 -7.85 -6.04
CA LEU A 36 -3.05 -7.30 -7.19
C LEU A 36 -3.64 -5.91 -6.91
N LEU A 37 -4.17 -5.66 -5.72
CA LEU A 37 -4.66 -4.34 -5.32
C LEU A 37 -3.50 -3.33 -5.18
N ALA A 38 -2.38 -3.74 -4.59
CA ALA A 38 -1.17 -2.91 -4.50
C ALA A 38 -0.66 -2.53 -5.89
N MET A 39 -0.49 -3.53 -6.76
CA MET A 39 -0.04 -3.34 -8.15
C MET A 39 -1.06 -2.54 -8.96
N GLY A 40 -2.36 -2.72 -8.72
CA GLY A 40 -3.43 -1.96 -9.36
C GLY A 40 -3.36 -0.47 -9.05
N GLY A 41 -3.02 -0.09 -7.80
CA GLY A 41 -2.79 1.30 -7.41
C GLY A 41 -1.66 1.96 -8.21
N GLY A 42 -0.53 1.26 -8.39
CA GLY A 42 0.59 1.72 -9.23
C GLY A 42 0.26 1.74 -10.73
N LEU A 43 -0.50 0.76 -11.22
CA LEU A 43 -0.90 0.67 -12.62
C LEU A 43 -1.81 1.83 -13.04
N VAL A 44 -2.76 2.23 -12.19
CA VAL A 44 -3.65 3.37 -12.45
C VAL A 44 -2.86 4.68 -12.52
N ALA A 45 -1.88 4.88 -11.64
CA ALA A 45 -1.00 6.05 -11.68
C ALA A 45 -0.21 6.12 -13.00
N PHE A 46 0.32 4.98 -13.46
CA PHE A 46 1.03 4.89 -14.73
C PHE A 46 0.13 5.18 -15.95
N ILE A 47 -1.10 4.63 -15.98
CA ILE A 47 -2.07 4.88 -17.07
C ILE A 47 -2.41 6.37 -17.15
N ARG A 48 -2.62 7.04 -16.00
CA ARG A 48 -2.88 8.49 -15.97
C ARG A 48 -1.71 9.28 -16.57
N ARG A 49 -0.47 8.93 -16.23
CA ARG A 49 0.72 9.58 -16.77
C ARG A 49 0.88 9.37 -18.27
N LEU A 50 0.63 8.15 -18.75
CA LEU A 50 0.62 7.86 -20.18
C LEU A 50 -0.39 8.73 -20.94
N ASN A 51 -1.56 8.96 -20.35
CA ASN A 51 -2.60 9.78 -20.95
C ASN A 51 -2.25 11.29 -20.93
N GLU A 52 -1.43 11.74 -19.99
CA GLU A 52 -0.96 13.13 -19.89
C GLU A 52 0.29 13.44 -20.74
N GLN A 53 0.99 12.41 -21.23
CA GLN A 53 2.19 12.56 -22.06
C GLN A 53 1.85 13.10 -23.45
N LYS A 54 2.32 14.31 -23.77
CA LYS A 54 2.10 15.00 -25.06
C LYS A 54 2.96 14.47 -26.22
N GLN A 55 4.03 13.72 -25.94
CA GLN A 55 4.88 13.13 -26.96
C GLN A 55 5.04 11.62 -26.75
N PRO A 56 4.86 10.79 -27.79
CA PRO A 56 5.00 9.35 -27.67
C PRO A 56 6.48 8.97 -27.52
N GLU A 57 6.87 8.51 -26.33
CA GLU A 57 8.17 7.85 -26.13
C GLU A 57 8.20 6.46 -26.81
N LYS A 58 9.40 5.94 -27.03
CA LYS A 58 9.57 4.57 -27.55
C LYS A 58 8.92 3.57 -26.59
N LEU A 59 8.13 2.65 -27.13
CA LEU A 59 7.43 1.59 -26.38
C LEU A 59 8.32 0.84 -25.36
N ARG A 60 9.58 0.57 -25.69
CA ARG A 60 10.52 -0.09 -24.75
C ARG A 60 10.82 0.76 -23.51
N VAL A 61 11.00 2.07 -23.67
CA VAL A 61 11.31 2.97 -22.56
C VAL A 61 10.11 3.07 -21.62
N VAL A 62 8.92 3.23 -22.20
CA VAL A 62 7.64 3.24 -21.49
C VAL A 62 7.45 1.94 -20.68
N PHE A 63 7.76 0.79 -21.28
CA PHE A 63 7.59 -0.50 -20.61
C PHE A 63 8.57 -0.72 -19.45
N VAL A 64 9.84 -0.30 -19.60
CA VAL A 64 10.82 -0.35 -18.50
C VAL A 64 10.39 0.58 -17.35
N LYS A 65 9.85 1.75 -17.68
CA LYS A 65 9.34 2.72 -16.70
C LYS A 65 8.13 2.16 -15.94
N LEU A 66 7.21 1.49 -16.64
CA LEU A 66 6.08 0.79 -16.04
C LEU A 66 6.54 -0.28 -15.04
N ILE A 67 7.49 -1.14 -15.45
CA ILE A 67 7.99 -2.21 -14.59
C ILE A 67 8.62 -1.63 -13.32
N GLY A 68 9.46 -0.59 -13.46
CA GLY A 68 10.04 0.08 -12.31
C GLY A 68 8.99 0.65 -11.35
N GLU A 69 7.95 1.29 -11.90
CA GLU A 69 6.86 1.87 -11.11
C GLU A 69 6.01 0.79 -10.42
N LEU A 70 5.73 -0.33 -11.09
CA LEU A 70 5.03 -1.48 -10.50
C LEU A 70 5.84 -2.17 -9.40
N VAL A 71 7.16 -2.34 -9.60
CA VAL A 71 8.03 -2.96 -8.59
C VAL A 71 8.08 -2.10 -7.33
N ILE A 72 8.24 -0.79 -7.47
CA ILE A 72 8.31 0.16 -6.34
C ILE A 72 6.97 0.28 -5.63
N SER A 73 5.87 0.32 -6.40
CA SER A 73 4.49 0.31 -5.86
C SER A 73 4.18 -0.98 -5.10
N GLY A 74 4.54 -2.15 -5.67
CA GLY A 74 4.37 -3.45 -5.01
C GLY A 74 5.23 -3.59 -3.75
N PHE A 75 6.47 -3.10 -3.77
CA PHE A 75 7.35 -3.09 -2.60
C PHE A 75 6.80 -2.21 -1.47
N ALA A 76 6.32 -1.00 -1.79
CA ALA A 76 5.68 -0.10 -0.81
C ALA A 76 4.40 -0.71 -0.21
N GLY A 77 3.60 -1.37 -1.04
CA GLY A 77 2.42 -2.11 -0.60
C GLY A 77 2.75 -3.29 0.32
N LEU A 78 3.78 -4.08 -0.01
CA LEU A 78 4.26 -5.18 0.83
C LEU A 78 4.73 -4.70 2.20
N ILE A 79 5.51 -3.62 2.25
CA ILE A 79 5.95 -3.03 3.53
C ILE A 79 4.72 -2.59 4.35
N THR A 80 3.74 -1.97 3.70
CA THR A 80 2.51 -1.50 4.37
C THR A 80 1.67 -2.67 4.89
N PHE A 81 1.60 -3.77 4.16
CA PHE A 81 0.94 -5.00 4.61
C PHE A 81 1.60 -5.55 5.87
N TYR A 82 2.92 -5.77 5.86
CA TYR A 82 3.65 -6.26 7.03
C TYR A 82 3.56 -5.30 8.21
N PHE A 83 3.53 -3.99 7.96
CA PHE A 83 3.36 -2.98 9.00
C PHE A 83 1.96 -3.04 9.63
N CYS A 84 0.91 -3.19 8.83
CA CYS A 84 -0.46 -3.33 9.34
C CYS A 84 -0.65 -4.65 10.10
N GLU A 85 0.00 -5.73 9.65
CA GLU A 85 0.00 -7.02 10.36
C GLU A 85 0.69 -6.90 11.73
N PHE A 86 1.81 -6.16 11.81
CA PHE A 86 2.48 -5.87 13.08
C PHE A 86 1.59 -5.06 14.05
N LEU A 87 0.69 -4.24 13.52
CA LEU A 87 -0.26 -3.44 14.29
C LEU A 87 -1.60 -4.15 14.56
N GLU A 88 -1.73 -5.42 14.17
CA GLU A 88 -2.95 -6.22 14.29
C GLU A 88 -4.20 -5.54 13.69
N ILE A 89 -4.00 -4.74 12.64
CA ILE A 89 -5.06 -3.97 11.98
C ILE A 89 -6.02 -4.91 11.23
N GLU A 90 -7.31 -4.53 11.19
CA GLU A 90 -8.31 -5.27 10.43
C GLU A 90 -7.91 -5.41 8.95
N GLN A 91 -8.16 -6.59 8.37
CA GLN A 91 -7.73 -6.95 7.03
C GLN A 91 -8.32 -6.04 5.94
N LEU A 92 -9.55 -5.57 6.13
CA LEU A 92 -10.20 -4.63 5.22
C LEU A 92 -9.44 -3.29 5.19
N LEU A 93 -9.07 -2.78 6.37
CA LEU A 93 -8.33 -1.53 6.49
C LEU A 93 -6.90 -1.68 5.96
N THR A 94 -6.27 -2.82 6.21
CA THR A 94 -4.96 -3.17 5.66
C THR A 94 -4.98 -3.15 4.13
N ALA A 95 -5.99 -3.75 3.48
CA ALA A 95 -6.11 -3.74 2.02
C ALA A 95 -6.23 -2.32 1.45
N VAL A 96 -6.99 -1.45 2.13
CA VAL A 96 -7.11 -0.03 1.74
C VAL A 96 -5.76 0.69 1.88
N LEU A 97 -5.06 0.51 3.00
CA LEU A 97 -3.75 1.14 3.24
C LEU A 97 -2.69 0.66 2.26
N VAL A 98 -2.70 -0.63 1.92
CA VAL A 98 -1.81 -1.22 0.91
C VAL A 98 -2.09 -0.64 -0.48
N ALA A 99 -3.35 -0.45 -0.86
CA ALA A 99 -3.70 0.17 -2.13
C ALA A 99 -3.27 1.66 -2.20
N VAL A 100 -3.48 2.41 -1.11
CA VAL A 100 -3.09 3.84 -1.02
C VAL A 100 -1.56 4.00 -1.05
N SER A 101 -0.83 3.18 -0.30
CA SER A 101 0.64 3.20 -0.30
C SER A 101 1.23 2.81 -1.65
N GLY A 102 0.65 1.81 -2.33
CA GLY A 102 1.02 1.46 -3.71
C GLY A 102 0.84 2.61 -4.69
N HIS A 103 -0.30 3.33 -4.62
CA HIS A 103 -0.53 4.52 -5.45
C HIS A 103 0.46 5.66 -5.14
N ALA A 104 0.82 5.85 -3.86
CA ALA A 104 1.78 6.86 -3.44
C ALA A 104 3.23 6.54 -3.87
N GLY A 105 3.61 5.25 -3.88
CA GLY A 105 4.96 4.81 -4.25
C GLY A 105 5.37 5.19 -5.67
N GLY A 106 4.47 5.08 -6.65
CA GLY A 106 4.74 5.53 -8.03
C GLY A 106 4.94 7.05 -8.14
N ASN A 107 4.20 7.83 -7.34
CA ASN A 107 4.36 9.29 -7.26
C ASN A 107 5.67 9.76 -6.62
N ALA A 108 6.29 8.94 -5.77
CA ALA A 108 7.57 9.27 -5.15
C ALA A 108 8.70 9.36 -6.17
N ILE A 109 8.74 8.47 -7.17
CA ILE A 109 9.81 8.45 -8.20
C ILE A 109 9.78 9.74 -9.04
N ASP A 110 8.59 10.17 -9.43
CA ASP A 110 8.39 11.41 -10.19
C ASP A 110 8.81 12.65 -9.38
N LEU A 111 8.48 12.68 -8.09
CA LEU A 111 8.89 13.76 -7.19
C LEU A 111 10.42 13.80 -7.07
N VAL A 112 11.06 12.65 -6.86
CA VAL A 112 12.52 12.54 -6.77
C VAL A 112 13.19 13.01 -8.06
N THR A 113 12.67 12.60 -9.22
CA THR A 113 13.19 13.01 -10.53
C THR A 113 13.13 14.53 -10.69
N ARG A 114 11.99 15.15 -10.38
CA ARG A 114 11.82 16.61 -10.45
C ARG A 114 12.73 17.36 -9.46
N LEU A 115 12.94 16.80 -8.27
CA LEU A 115 13.85 17.37 -7.28
C LEU A 115 15.30 17.34 -7.76
N ILE A 116 15.73 16.23 -8.36
CA ILE A 116 17.08 16.08 -8.93
C ILE A 116 17.28 17.05 -10.09
N GLU A 117 16.32 17.13 -11.04
CA GLU A 117 16.38 18.09 -12.15
C GLU A 117 16.50 19.53 -11.65
N LYS A 118 15.71 19.89 -10.64
CA LYS A 118 15.78 21.21 -10.01
C LYS A 118 17.14 21.47 -9.34
N HIS A 119 17.74 20.46 -8.73
CA HIS A 119 19.04 20.60 -8.06
C HIS A 119 20.20 20.67 -9.04
N ILE A 120 20.13 19.92 -10.15
CA ILE A 120 21.14 19.94 -11.23
C ILE A 120 21.07 21.25 -12.01
N ASN A 121 19.88 21.74 -12.35
CA ASN A 121 19.72 22.99 -13.08
C ASN A 121 20.23 24.21 -12.28
N ARG A 122 20.24 24.11 -10.94
CA ARG A 122 20.83 25.13 -10.06
C ARG A 122 22.36 25.21 -10.13
N LYS A 123 23.04 24.16 -10.61
CA LYS A 123 24.51 24.09 -10.68
C LYS A 123 25.11 24.39 -12.06
N THR A 124 24.29 24.41 -13.11
CA THR A 124 24.72 24.65 -14.50
C THR A 124 24.30 26.05 -15.00
N GLY A 125 23.73 26.88 -14.11
CA GLY A 125 23.25 28.23 -14.40
C GLY A 125 24.07 29.37 -13.80
N ASP A 126 25.33 29.13 -13.39
CA ASP A 126 26.33 30.15 -13.07
C ASP A 126 27.53 30.03 -14.03
#